data_AF-A0A6P1DTZ5-F1
#
_entry.id   AF-A0A6P1DTZ5-F1
#
_cell.length_a   1.000
_cell.length_b   1.000
_cell.length_c   1.000
_cell.angle_alpha   90.00
_cell.angle_beta   90.00
_cell.angle_gamma   90.00
#
_symmetry.space_group_name_H-M   'P 1'
#
loop_
_entity.id
_entity.type
_entity.pdbx_description
1 polymer ?
#
loop_
_entity_poly.entity_id
_entity_poly.type
_entity_poly.pdbx_seq_one_letter_code
_entity_poly.pdbx_strand_id
1 'polypeptide(L)'
;MASAERWNLSAIAGVPGTKLYLSSLGTDAKTLAEINRRRADRGEVSMDATALPRGWQDLVRALIVKHLVAEKKTPGHAANNVARPTRCLATCCLPKEPWEITAENLRNALDSIAAVSAKTVENAEMLARWMSAERLTHAHPLIGPRKRGRAALRASRATDIRDSLDERKRLNRLPGELRNSGSWCAALDERPASFYDKPNRFMKPIMCAITIIYTRINVLHRTMARATKNHYAIHRRRKCNIFRLRTSDY
;
A
#
# COMPACT_ATOMS: atom_id res chain seq x y z
N MET A 1 -12.87 -24.32 15.25
CA MET A 1 -11.74 -23.35 15.18
C MET A 1 -12.07 -22.17 16.08
N ALA A 2 -11.18 -21.84 17.02
CA ALA A 2 -11.42 -20.89 18.10
C ALA A 2 -11.66 -19.45 17.60
N SER A 3 -12.55 -18.74 18.29
CA SER A 3 -12.99 -17.34 18.06
C SER A 3 -11.86 -16.29 18.12
N ALA A 4 -10.63 -16.69 18.48
CA ALA A 4 -9.53 -15.81 18.89
C ALA A 4 -8.87 -15.00 17.76
N GLU A 5 -9.12 -15.29 16.48
CA GLU A 5 -8.42 -14.64 15.36
C GLU A 5 -9.34 -13.82 14.43
N ARG A 6 -10.44 -13.27 14.95
CA ARG A 6 -11.33 -12.41 14.17
C ARG A 6 -10.97 -10.93 14.37
N TRP A 7 -10.39 -10.30 13.35
CA TRP A 7 -10.07 -8.87 13.39
C TRP A 7 -11.31 -8.02 13.15
N ASN A 8 -11.71 -7.24 14.15
CA ASN A 8 -12.81 -6.27 14.00
C ASN A 8 -12.31 -5.01 13.28
N LEU A 9 -12.57 -4.93 11.98
CA LEU A 9 -12.13 -3.82 11.14
C LEU A 9 -12.83 -2.51 11.51
N SER A 10 -14.10 -2.57 11.93
CA SER A 10 -14.85 -1.40 12.37
C SER A 10 -14.27 -0.81 13.65
N ALA A 11 -13.84 -1.66 14.58
CA ALA A 11 -13.16 -1.22 15.81
C ALA A 11 -11.79 -0.61 15.51
N ILE A 12 -10.99 -1.22 14.63
CA ILE A 12 -9.68 -0.67 14.21
C ILE A 12 -9.84 0.69 13.53
N ALA A 13 -10.90 0.86 12.73
CA ALA A 13 -11.20 2.12 12.06
C ALA A 13 -11.84 3.19 12.98
N GLY A 14 -12.25 2.82 14.20
CA GLY A 14 -12.96 3.71 15.13
C GLY A 14 -14.34 4.14 14.63
N VAL A 15 -14.99 3.35 13.76
CA VAL A 15 -16.27 3.71 13.16
C VAL A 15 -17.42 3.03 13.92
N PRO A 16 -18.39 3.79 14.46
CA PRO A 16 -19.58 3.23 15.09
C PRO A 16 -20.49 2.59 14.02
N GLY A 17 -21.08 1.44 14.32
CA GLY A 17 -22.06 0.77 13.45
C GLY A 17 -21.76 -0.71 13.20
N THR A 18 -22.08 -1.19 12.00
CA THR A 18 -21.97 -2.61 11.61
C THR A 18 -20.56 -3.13 11.83
N LYS A 19 -20.44 -4.18 12.65
CA LYS A 19 -19.15 -4.82 12.97
C LYS A 19 -18.71 -5.68 11.80
N LEU A 20 -17.73 -5.21 11.04
CA LEU A 20 -17.11 -5.97 9.96
C LEU A 20 -15.91 -6.73 10.52
N TYR A 21 -15.92 -8.05 10.40
CA TYR A 21 -14.85 -8.90 10.88
C TYR A 21 -14.09 -9.53 9.72
N LEU A 22 -12.76 -9.53 9.82
CA LEU A 22 -11.90 -10.40 9.03
C LEU A 22 -11.58 -11.64 9.87
N SER A 23 -12.23 -12.76 9.55
CA SER A 23 -12.17 -13.99 10.34
C SER A 23 -11.18 -15.03 9.83
N SER A 24 -10.76 -14.95 8.57
CA SER A 24 -9.81 -15.91 7.98
C SER A 24 -8.74 -15.19 7.16
N LEU A 25 -7.48 -15.56 7.42
CA LEU A 25 -6.31 -15.20 6.61
C LEU A 25 -5.85 -16.39 5.74
N GLY A 26 -6.79 -17.27 5.39
CA GLY A 26 -6.56 -18.42 4.51
C GLY A 26 -6.79 -18.11 3.04
N THR A 27 -6.71 -19.15 2.21
CA THR A 27 -6.99 -19.08 0.77
C THR A 27 -8.35 -18.43 0.47
N ASP A 28 -8.45 -17.70 -0.63
CA ASP A 28 -9.73 -17.17 -1.11
C ASP A 28 -10.54 -18.29 -1.77
N ALA A 29 -11.74 -18.56 -1.27
CA ALA A 29 -12.54 -19.73 -1.68
C ALA A 29 -12.90 -19.71 -3.17
N LYS A 30 -13.26 -18.55 -3.72
CA LYS A 30 -13.63 -18.43 -5.14
C LYS A 30 -12.43 -18.61 -6.06
N THR A 31 -11.30 -18.03 -5.68
CA THR A 31 -10.04 -18.17 -6.41
C THR A 31 -9.51 -19.60 -6.35
N LEU A 32 -9.60 -20.25 -5.18
CA LEU A 32 -9.24 -21.66 -5.01
C LEU A 32 -10.12 -22.58 -5.86
N ALA A 33 -11.43 -22.34 -5.91
CA ALA A 33 -12.34 -23.10 -6.76
C ALA A 33 -11.98 -22.99 -8.24
N GLU A 34 -11.63 -21.80 -8.74
CA GLU A 34 -11.18 -21.61 -10.12
C GLU A 34 -9.82 -22.29 -10.40
N ILE A 35 -8.87 -22.24 -9.46
CA ILE A 35 -7.60 -22.96 -9.58
C ILE A 35 -7.85 -24.47 -9.65
N ASN A 36 -8.71 -25.01 -8.78
CA ASN A 36 -9.05 -26.43 -8.77
C ASN A 36 -9.80 -26.87 -10.02
N ARG A 37 -10.68 -26.02 -10.57
CA ARG A 37 -11.30 -26.25 -11.88
C ARG A 37 -10.24 -26.41 -12.97
N ARG A 38 -9.29 -25.47 -13.07
CA ARG A 38 -8.20 -25.54 -14.04
C ARG A 38 -7.27 -26.74 -13.82
N ARG A 39 -7.06 -27.17 -12.57
CA ARG A 39 -6.28 -28.37 -12.22
C ARG A 39 -6.99 -29.63 -12.67
N ALA A 40 -8.30 -29.72 -12.44
CA ALA A 40 -9.12 -30.84 -12.90
C ALA A 40 -9.10 -30.94 -14.44
N ASP A 41 -9.17 -29.81 -15.16
CA ASP A 41 -9.04 -29.77 -16.62
C ASP A 41 -7.68 -30.34 -17.12
N ARG A 42 -6.63 -30.31 -16.27
CA ARG A 42 -5.30 -30.89 -16.55
C ARG A 42 -5.08 -32.28 -15.95
N GLY A 43 -6.07 -32.86 -15.28
CA GLY A 43 -5.91 -34.12 -14.55
C GLY A 43 -5.02 -34.01 -13.29
N GLU A 44 -4.80 -32.81 -12.76
CA GLU A 44 -4.03 -32.56 -11.54
C GLU A 44 -4.89 -32.68 -10.28
N VAL A 45 -4.25 -33.00 -9.15
CA VAL A 45 -4.92 -33.08 -7.84
C VAL A 45 -5.37 -31.69 -7.38
N SER A 46 -6.59 -31.64 -6.85
CA SER A 46 -7.19 -30.43 -6.26
C SER A 46 -6.41 -29.96 -5.03
N MET A 47 -6.35 -28.64 -4.85
CA MET A 47 -5.76 -28.02 -3.67
C MET A 47 -6.81 -27.82 -2.58
N ASP A 48 -6.45 -28.16 -1.34
CA ASP A 48 -7.30 -27.91 -0.17
C ASP A 48 -7.22 -26.45 0.29
N ALA A 49 -8.29 -26.01 0.96
CA ALA A 49 -8.28 -24.72 1.63
C ALA A 49 -7.29 -24.73 2.79
N THR A 50 -6.32 -23.82 2.77
CA THR A 50 -5.25 -23.78 3.75
C THR A 50 -5.01 -22.36 4.28
N ALA A 51 -4.31 -22.26 5.40
CA ALA A 51 -3.80 -20.99 5.89
C ALA A 51 -2.74 -20.45 4.93
N LEU A 52 -2.73 -19.14 4.68
CA LEU A 52 -1.68 -18.54 3.85
C LEU A 52 -0.33 -18.58 4.57
N PRO A 53 0.81 -18.59 3.84
CA PRO A 53 2.13 -18.43 4.42
C PRO A 53 2.23 -17.16 5.28
N ARG A 54 3.12 -17.17 6.28
CA ARG A 54 3.16 -16.13 7.31
C ARG A 54 3.44 -14.74 6.71
N GLY A 55 4.32 -14.65 5.70
CA GLY A 55 4.60 -13.39 5.04
C GLY A 55 3.36 -12.81 4.33
N TRP A 56 2.53 -13.65 3.71
CA TRP A 56 1.26 -13.21 3.13
C TRP A 56 0.25 -12.73 4.19
N GLN A 57 0.14 -13.43 5.32
CA GLN A 57 -0.74 -13.01 6.41
C GLN A 57 -0.31 -11.65 6.98
N ASP A 58 1.00 -11.45 7.20
CA ASP A 58 1.55 -10.20 7.70
C ASP A 58 1.37 -9.05 6.70
N LEU A 59 1.52 -9.33 5.40
CA LEU A 59 1.25 -8.35 4.35
C LEU A 59 -0.23 -7.92 4.34
N VAL A 60 -1.17 -8.86 4.47
CA VAL A 60 -2.61 -8.54 4.56
C VAL A 60 -2.88 -7.65 5.78
N ARG A 61 -2.37 -8.02 6.96
CA ARG A 61 -2.53 -7.22 8.19
C ARG A 61 -1.95 -5.82 8.02
N ALA A 62 -0.74 -5.70 7.49
CA ALA A 62 -0.06 -4.43 7.27
C ALA A 62 -0.85 -3.51 6.31
N LEU A 63 -1.34 -4.06 5.20
CA LEU A 63 -2.14 -3.31 4.24
C LEU A 63 -3.48 -2.84 4.83
N ILE A 64 -4.16 -3.70 5.59
CA ILE A 64 -5.39 -3.31 6.29
C ILE A 64 -5.14 -2.14 7.22
N VAL A 65 -4.11 -2.22 8.08
CA VAL A 65 -3.75 -1.15 9.01
C VAL A 65 -3.42 0.13 8.26
N LYS A 66 -2.62 0.05 7.18
CA LYS A 66 -2.31 1.21 6.34
C LYS A 66 -3.59 1.87 5.81
N HIS A 67 -4.50 1.10 5.21
CA HIS A 67 -5.70 1.67 4.59
C HIS A 67 -6.71 2.20 5.62
N LEU A 68 -6.87 1.53 6.77
CA LEU A 68 -7.80 1.98 7.81
C LEU A 68 -7.26 3.16 8.62
N VAL A 69 -5.99 3.10 9.05
CA VAL A 69 -5.42 4.06 10.00
C VAL A 69 -4.75 5.22 9.27
N ALA A 70 -3.90 4.95 8.28
CA ALA A 70 -3.15 5.99 7.58
C ALA A 70 -3.98 6.69 6.50
N GLU A 71 -4.76 5.93 5.73
CA GLU A 71 -5.57 6.47 4.63
C GLU A 71 -7.04 6.73 5.00
N LYS A 72 -7.46 6.35 6.21
CA LYS A 72 -8.83 6.54 6.72
C LYS A 72 -9.92 6.01 5.77
N LYS A 73 -9.65 4.88 5.11
CA LYS A 73 -10.62 4.20 4.25
C LYS A 73 -11.65 3.45 5.09
N THR A 74 -12.81 3.18 4.50
CA THR A 74 -13.88 2.45 5.19
C THR A 74 -13.48 0.99 5.43
N PRO A 75 -14.00 0.35 6.50
CA PRO A 75 -13.79 -1.09 6.75
C PRO A 75 -14.12 -1.98 5.56
N GLY A 76 -15.23 -1.70 4.88
CA GLY A 76 -15.65 -2.43 3.67
C GLY A 76 -14.68 -2.25 2.51
N HIS A 77 -14.06 -1.07 2.37
CA HIS A 77 -13.02 -0.85 1.37
C HIS A 77 -11.77 -1.69 1.66
N ALA A 78 -11.28 -1.66 2.91
CA ALA A 78 -10.11 -2.45 3.31
C ALA A 78 -10.34 -3.96 3.15
N ALA A 79 -11.53 -4.47 3.51
CA ALA A 79 -11.84 -5.88 3.33
C ALA A 79 -11.89 -6.29 1.84
N ASN A 80 -12.67 -5.56 1.04
CA ASN A 80 -13.00 -6.00 -0.33
C ASN A 80 -11.99 -5.57 -1.40
N ASN A 81 -11.32 -4.43 -1.22
CA ASN A 81 -10.41 -3.87 -2.23
C ASN A 81 -8.94 -4.05 -1.88
N VAL A 82 -8.62 -4.47 -0.65
CA VAL A 82 -7.24 -4.63 -0.20
C VAL A 82 -7.01 -6.07 0.27
N ALA A 83 -7.70 -6.50 1.34
CA ALA A 83 -7.47 -7.80 1.94
C ALA A 83 -7.82 -8.95 0.97
N ARG A 84 -9.00 -8.90 0.36
CA ARG A 84 -9.44 -9.95 -0.57
C ARG A 84 -8.53 -10.07 -1.81
N PRO A 85 -8.21 -9.00 -2.57
CA PRO A 85 -7.28 -9.10 -3.70
C PRO A 85 -5.88 -9.61 -3.31
N THR A 86 -5.38 -9.22 -2.14
CA THR A 86 -4.11 -9.75 -1.59
C THR A 86 -4.20 -11.26 -1.35
N ARG A 87 -5.30 -11.74 -0.75
CA ARG A 87 -5.55 -13.17 -0.53
C ARG A 87 -5.70 -13.95 -1.84
N CYS A 88 -6.36 -13.37 -2.84
CA CYS A 88 -6.47 -13.97 -4.17
C CYS A 88 -5.09 -14.18 -4.80
N LEU A 89 -4.24 -13.15 -4.79
CA LEU A 89 -2.86 -13.25 -5.27
C LEU A 89 -2.04 -14.30 -4.50
N ALA A 90 -2.13 -14.29 -3.18
CA ALA A 90 -1.46 -15.27 -2.33
C ALA A 90 -1.89 -16.70 -2.66
N THR A 91 -3.20 -16.92 -2.85
CA THR A 91 -3.78 -18.24 -3.20
C THR A 91 -3.23 -18.76 -4.53
N CYS A 92 -3.12 -17.89 -5.54
CA CYS A 92 -2.54 -18.26 -6.84
C CYS A 92 -1.02 -18.53 -6.78
N CYS A 93 -0.31 -17.94 -5.82
CA CYS A 93 1.15 -18.02 -5.72
C CYS A 93 1.66 -19.07 -4.73
N LEU A 94 0.78 -19.86 -4.11
CA LEU A 94 1.19 -20.89 -3.15
C LEU A 94 2.17 -21.90 -3.78
N PRO A 95 3.19 -22.37 -3.03
CA PRO A 95 3.48 -22.08 -1.62
C PRO A 95 4.40 -20.86 -1.38
N LYS A 96 4.65 -20.03 -2.40
CA LYS A 96 5.67 -18.97 -2.36
C LYS A 96 5.30 -17.83 -1.43
N GLU A 97 6.28 -17.26 -0.74
CA GLU A 97 6.13 -16.05 0.06
C GLU A 97 6.03 -14.78 -0.83
N PRO A 98 5.50 -13.64 -0.32
CA PRO A 98 5.27 -12.44 -1.12
C PRO A 98 6.51 -11.93 -1.85
N TRP A 99 7.70 -12.10 -1.28
CA TRP A 99 8.96 -11.62 -1.86
C TRP A 99 9.54 -12.57 -2.93
N GLU A 100 9.07 -13.81 -2.99
CA GLU A 100 9.56 -14.84 -3.91
C GLU A 100 8.78 -14.86 -5.24
N ILE A 101 7.73 -14.07 -5.35
CA ILE A 101 6.91 -14.03 -6.56
C ILE A 101 7.68 -13.40 -7.73
N THR A 102 7.52 -13.98 -8.91
CA THR A 102 8.09 -13.52 -10.17
C THR A 102 7.01 -12.88 -11.05
N ALA A 103 7.43 -12.15 -12.08
CA ALA A 103 6.51 -11.56 -13.06
C ALA A 103 5.66 -12.61 -13.81
N GLU A 104 6.16 -13.83 -13.94
CA GLU A 104 5.43 -14.95 -14.54
C GLU A 104 4.36 -15.51 -13.59
N ASN A 105 4.71 -15.76 -12.33
CA ASN A 105 3.74 -16.18 -11.31
C ASN A 105 2.58 -15.17 -11.25
N LEU A 106 2.91 -13.87 -11.29
CA LEU A 106 1.92 -12.82 -11.24
C LEU A 106 1.01 -12.81 -12.47
N ARG A 107 1.54 -12.98 -13.70
CA ARG A 107 0.72 -13.08 -14.91
C ARG A 107 -0.30 -14.23 -14.80
N ASN A 108 0.18 -15.42 -14.46
CA ASN A 108 -0.67 -16.60 -14.28
C ASN A 108 -1.71 -16.42 -13.16
N ALA A 109 -1.32 -15.73 -12.08
CA ALA A 109 -2.21 -15.39 -10.97
C ALA A 109 -3.31 -14.42 -11.41
N LEU A 110 -2.97 -13.36 -12.14
CA LEU A 110 -3.92 -12.37 -12.63
C LEU A 110 -4.92 -13.01 -13.61
N ASP A 111 -4.48 -13.92 -14.47
CA ASP A 111 -5.37 -14.65 -15.39
C ASP A 111 -6.37 -15.54 -14.63
N SER A 112 -5.95 -16.16 -13.53
CA SER A 112 -6.83 -16.92 -12.64
C SER A 112 -7.83 -16.02 -11.92
N ILE A 113 -7.37 -14.85 -11.44
CA ILE A 113 -8.22 -13.89 -10.73
C ILE A 113 -9.22 -13.21 -11.66
N ALA A 114 -8.81 -12.93 -12.91
CA ALA A 114 -9.65 -12.32 -13.93
C ALA A 114 -10.89 -13.17 -14.24
N ALA A 115 -10.73 -14.51 -14.25
CA ALA A 115 -11.84 -15.44 -14.41
C ALA A 115 -12.86 -15.40 -13.26
N VAL A 116 -12.44 -14.98 -12.06
CA VAL A 116 -13.33 -14.86 -10.89
C VAL A 116 -14.01 -13.49 -10.84
N SER A 117 -13.27 -12.41 -11.08
CA SER A 117 -13.81 -11.05 -10.99
C SER A 117 -12.88 -10.00 -11.61
N ALA A 118 -13.39 -9.27 -12.61
CA ALA A 118 -12.73 -8.12 -13.23
C ALA A 118 -12.29 -7.07 -12.19
N LYS A 119 -13.13 -6.79 -11.19
CA LYS A 119 -12.79 -5.81 -10.15
C LYS A 119 -11.64 -6.28 -9.26
N THR A 120 -11.58 -7.58 -8.98
CA THR A 120 -10.56 -8.16 -8.11
C THR A 120 -9.21 -8.19 -8.81
N VAL A 121 -9.16 -8.47 -10.11
CA VAL A 121 -7.91 -8.44 -10.89
C VAL A 121 -7.35 -7.03 -10.99
N GLU A 122 -8.17 -5.99 -11.20
CA GLU A 122 -7.71 -4.60 -11.18
C GLU A 122 -7.04 -4.23 -9.85
N ASN A 123 -7.68 -4.59 -8.74
CA ASN A 123 -7.15 -4.32 -7.41
C ASN A 123 -5.87 -5.13 -7.13
N ALA A 124 -5.80 -6.38 -7.60
CA ALA A 124 -4.62 -7.22 -7.51
C ALA A 124 -3.45 -6.64 -8.33
N GLU A 125 -3.70 -6.13 -9.54
CA GLU A 125 -2.69 -5.44 -10.33
C GLU A 125 -2.17 -4.18 -9.64
N MET A 126 -3.06 -3.36 -9.07
CA MET A 126 -2.66 -2.18 -8.32
C MET A 126 -1.80 -2.55 -7.11
N LEU A 127 -2.16 -3.63 -6.40
CA LEU A 127 -1.35 -4.14 -5.31
C LEU A 127 0.03 -4.59 -5.78
N ALA A 128 0.12 -5.38 -6.85
CA ALA A 128 1.40 -5.85 -7.37
C ALA A 128 2.29 -4.70 -7.88
N ARG A 129 1.69 -3.63 -8.43
CA ARG A 129 2.40 -2.39 -8.76
C ARG A 129 2.94 -1.70 -7.50
N TRP A 130 2.15 -1.64 -6.44
CA TRP A 130 2.61 -1.11 -5.16
C TRP A 130 3.74 -1.97 -4.57
N MET A 131 3.61 -3.30 -4.58
CA MET A 131 4.67 -4.22 -4.14
C MET A 131 5.97 -4.02 -4.93
N SER A 132 5.84 -3.79 -6.24
CA SER A 132 6.98 -3.47 -7.11
C SER A 132 7.60 -2.13 -6.72
N ALA A 133 6.80 -1.07 -6.59
CA ALA A 133 7.27 0.26 -6.22
C ALA A 133 8.01 0.28 -4.87
N GLU A 134 7.52 -0.49 -3.89
CA GLU A 134 8.15 -0.65 -2.57
C GLU A 134 9.29 -1.69 -2.54
N ARG A 135 9.63 -2.29 -3.69
CA ARG A 135 10.68 -3.32 -3.83
C ARG A 135 10.52 -4.49 -2.85
N LEU A 136 9.28 -4.94 -2.63
CA LEU A 136 8.99 -6.06 -1.72
C LEU A 136 9.45 -7.40 -2.29
N THR A 137 9.65 -7.50 -3.60
CA THR A 137 9.94 -8.76 -4.31
C THR A 137 11.38 -8.82 -4.80
N HIS A 138 11.97 -10.01 -4.80
CA HIS A 138 13.29 -10.26 -5.36
C HIS A 138 13.32 -10.05 -6.88
N ALA A 139 12.25 -10.43 -7.56
CA ALA A 139 12.05 -10.16 -8.97
C ALA A 139 11.31 -8.83 -9.14
N HIS A 140 11.99 -7.81 -9.67
CA HIS A 140 11.42 -6.52 -10.00
C HIS A 140 11.80 -6.12 -11.44
N PRO A 141 10.89 -5.52 -12.24
CA PRO A 141 9.48 -5.23 -11.93
C PRO A 141 8.57 -6.46 -12.07
N LEU A 142 7.54 -6.58 -11.21
CA LEU A 142 6.55 -7.65 -11.37
C LEU A 142 5.58 -7.37 -12.51
N ILE A 143 5.23 -6.09 -12.68
CA ILE A 143 4.35 -5.60 -13.73
C ILE A 143 5.10 -4.52 -14.50
N GLY A 144 5.08 -4.63 -15.83
CA GLY A 144 5.62 -3.60 -16.71
C GLY A 144 4.92 -2.25 -16.55
N PRO A 145 5.52 -1.16 -17.06
CA PRO A 145 4.85 0.12 -17.12
C PRO A 145 3.49 -0.09 -17.77
N ARG A 146 2.43 0.43 -17.13
CA ARG A 146 1.10 0.39 -17.74
C ARG A 146 1.28 1.02 -19.12
N LYS A 147 1.00 0.27 -20.19
CA LYS A 147 0.81 0.86 -21.50
C LYS A 147 -0.34 1.83 -21.27
N ARG A 148 -0.04 3.10 -20.99
CA ARG A 148 -1.01 4.16 -21.19
C ARG A 148 -1.44 3.88 -22.62
N GLY A 149 -2.72 3.58 -22.83
CA GLY A 149 -3.24 3.64 -24.18
C GLY A 149 -2.71 4.92 -24.79
N ARG A 150 -2.50 4.96 -26.09
CA ARG A 150 -2.42 6.25 -26.76
C ARG A 150 -3.76 6.95 -26.50
N ALA A 151 -3.94 7.52 -25.31
CA ALA A 151 -4.68 8.73 -25.14
C ALA A 151 -4.05 9.58 -26.21
N ALA A 152 -4.80 9.81 -27.30
CA ALA A 152 -4.39 10.73 -28.33
C ALA A 152 -3.78 11.89 -27.56
N LEU A 153 -2.46 12.08 -27.73
CA LEU A 153 -1.84 13.32 -27.32
C LEU A 153 -2.74 14.35 -27.99
N ARG A 154 -3.64 14.96 -27.22
CA ARG A 154 -4.22 16.23 -27.66
C ARG A 154 -2.97 17.03 -27.89
N ALA A 155 -2.69 17.30 -29.16
CA ALA A 155 -1.63 18.19 -29.55
C ALA A 155 -1.92 19.47 -28.78
N SER A 156 -1.25 19.64 -27.63
CA SER A 156 -1.12 20.93 -27.01
C SER A 156 -0.51 21.76 -28.12
N ARG A 157 -1.27 22.76 -28.58
CA ARG A 157 -0.88 23.65 -29.67
C ARG A 157 0.60 23.98 -29.51
N ALA A 158 1.39 23.51 -30.45
CA ALA A 158 2.80 23.76 -30.54
C ALA A 158 3.03 25.27 -30.57
N THR A 159 3.40 25.84 -29.43
CA THR A 159 4.05 27.16 -29.31
C THR A 159 5.28 27.09 -28.42
N ASP A 160 5.64 25.89 -27.96
CA ASP A 160 6.76 25.70 -27.01
C ASP A 160 7.69 24.58 -27.52
N ILE A 161 8.08 24.68 -28.79
CA ILE A 161 9.25 23.98 -29.31
C ILE A 161 10.45 24.71 -28.71
N ARG A 162 10.95 24.15 -27.60
CA ARG A 162 12.07 24.72 -26.82
C ARG A 162 13.38 24.40 -27.53
N ASP A 163 14.02 25.43 -28.06
CA ASP A 163 15.06 25.33 -29.08
C ASP A 163 16.49 25.11 -28.57
N SER A 164 16.75 24.86 -27.28
CA SER A 164 18.14 24.61 -26.85
C SER A 164 18.35 23.45 -25.87
N LEU A 165 19.38 22.65 -26.17
CA LEU A 165 19.91 21.58 -25.32
C LEU A 165 20.46 22.11 -23.98
N ASP A 166 20.91 23.36 -23.94
CA ASP A 166 21.43 23.98 -22.72
C ASP A 166 20.34 24.30 -21.71
N GLU A 167 19.13 24.63 -22.17
CA GLU A 167 17.97 24.86 -21.30
C GLU A 167 17.52 23.56 -20.59
N ARG A 168 17.64 22.42 -21.28
CA ARG A 168 17.44 21.08 -20.68
C ARG A 168 18.51 20.73 -19.65
N LYS A 169 19.77 21.12 -19.88
CA LYS A 169 20.87 20.89 -18.92
C LYS A 169 20.75 21.77 -17.66
N ARG A 170 20.22 22.99 -17.81
CA ARG A 170 20.01 23.93 -16.68
C ARG A 170 18.89 23.50 -15.74
N LEU A 171 17.80 22.92 -16.25
CA LEU A 171 16.68 22.43 -15.42
C LEU A 171 16.95 21.09 -14.72
N ASN A 172 17.87 20.28 -15.25
CA ASN A 172 18.34 19.06 -14.58
C ASN A 172 19.44 19.34 -13.53
N ARG A 173 19.90 20.58 -13.38
CA ARG A 173 20.69 20.97 -12.21
C ARG A 173 19.72 21.15 -11.04
N LEU A 174 19.86 20.26 -10.05
CA LEU A 174 19.14 20.39 -8.79
C LEU A 174 19.39 21.80 -8.20
N PRO A 175 18.35 22.50 -7.71
CA PRO A 175 18.52 23.72 -6.95
C PRO A 175 19.54 23.48 -5.83
N GLY A 176 20.46 24.43 -5.60
CA GLY A 176 21.62 24.26 -4.70
C GLY A 176 21.28 23.80 -3.27
N GLU A 177 20.02 23.92 -2.85
CA GLU A 177 19.50 23.49 -1.56
C GLU A 177 19.17 21.99 -1.46
N LEU A 178 19.01 21.28 -2.59
CA LEU A 178 18.84 19.81 -2.62
C LEU A 178 20.17 19.05 -2.74
N ARG A 179 21.30 19.75 -2.79
CA ARG A 179 22.64 19.15 -2.84
C ARG A 179 22.99 18.35 -1.56
N ASN A 180 22.19 18.49 -0.50
CA ASN A 180 22.35 17.78 0.78
C ASN A 180 21.42 16.57 0.97
N SER A 181 20.56 16.21 0.00
CA SER A 181 19.72 15.00 0.10
C SER A 181 20.47 13.72 -0.32
N GLY A 182 21.66 13.86 -0.91
CA GLY A 182 22.52 12.75 -1.32
C GLY A 182 23.14 11.93 -0.19
N SER A 183 23.14 12.42 1.07
CA SER A 183 23.71 11.64 2.19
C SER A 183 22.83 10.44 2.56
N TRP A 184 21.52 10.51 2.36
CA TRP A 184 20.61 9.41 2.68
C TRP A 184 20.68 8.27 1.65
N CYS A 185 20.90 8.59 0.37
CA CYS A 185 21.13 7.57 -0.65
C CYS A 185 22.52 6.92 -0.49
N ALA A 186 23.55 7.70 -0.14
CA ALA A 186 24.87 7.15 0.16
C ALA A 186 24.90 6.26 1.43
N ALA A 187 24.06 6.56 2.43
CA ALA A 187 23.89 5.70 3.62
C ALA A 187 23.09 4.41 3.36
N LEU A 188 22.44 4.28 2.20
CA LEU A 188 21.69 3.09 1.79
C LEU A 188 22.43 2.22 0.75
N ASP A 189 23.48 2.76 0.12
CA ASP A 189 24.32 2.09 -0.89
C ASP A 189 25.65 1.57 -0.31
N GLU A 190 25.63 1.04 0.92
CA GLU A 190 26.74 0.20 1.38
C GLU A 190 26.77 -1.10 0.54
N ARG A 191 27.78 -1.21 -0.34
CA ARG A 191 28.12 -2.45 -1.04
C ARG A 191 28.44 -3.53 0.01
N PRO A 192 27.80 -4.72 -0.05
CA PRO A 192 28.12 -5.79 0.90
C PRO A 192 29.52 -6.33 0.64
N ALA A 193 30.32 -6.42 1.71
CA ALA A 193 31.71 -6.90 1.67
C ALA A 193 31.83 -8.44 1.54
N SER A 194 30.75 -9.21 1.63
CA SER A 194 30.78 -10.64 1.27
C SER A 194 29.39 -11.24 1.02
N PHE A 195 29.37 -12.35 0.30
CA PHE A 195 28.21 -13.07 -0.21
C PHE A 195 27.40 -13.84 0.86
N TYR A 196 27.90 -13.99 2.10
CA TYR A 196 27.33 -14.94 3.10
C TYR A 196 26.59 -14.34 4.30
N ASP A 197 26.42 -13.02 4.42
CA ASP A 197 25.64 -12.45 5.55
C ASP A 197 24.11 -12.53 5.33
N LYS A 198 23.49 -13.62 5.81
CA LYS A 198 22.04 -13.79 6.01
C LYS A 198 21.84 -14.45 7.38
N PRO A 199 21.12 -13.82 8.34
CA PRO A 199 19.65 -13.73 8.27
C PRO A 199 19.01 -12.40 8.71
N ASN A 200 19.76 -11.39 9.18
CA ASN A 200 19.18 -10.18 9.79
C ASN A 200 18.83 -9.02 8.82
N ARG A 201 18.86 -9.26 7.50
CA ARG A 201 18.70 -8.20 6.48
C ARG A 201 17.23 -7.87 6.13
N PHE A 202 16.27 -8.68 6.56
CA PHE A 202 14.92 -8.66 5.96
C PHE A 202 13.79 -8.19 6.88
N MET A 203 14.06 -7.99 8.17
CA MET A 203 13.19 -7.11 8.97
C MET A 203 13.32 -5.65 8.54
N LYS A 204 14.41 -5.22 7.90
CA LYS A 204 14.60 -3.80 7.55
C LYS A 204 13.58 -3.24 6.54
N PRO A 205 13.17 -3.88 5.44
CA PRO A 205 12.14 -3.31 4.56
C PRO A 205 10.72 -3.40 5.12
N ILE A 206 10.37 -4.48 5.85
CA ILE A 206 9.06 -4.59 6.52
C ILE A 206 8.99 -3.62 7.71
N MET A 207 10.06 -3.53 8.52
CA MET A 207 10.18 -2.52 9.57
C MET A 207 10.35 -1.13 8.99
N CYS A 208 10.95 -0.90 7.82
CA CYS A 208 11.04 0.42 7.21
C CYS A 208 9.70 0.82 6.58
N ALA A 209 8.93 -0.10 6.00
CA ALA A 209 7.56 0.17 5.59
C ALA A 209 6.66 0.43 6.81
N ILE A 210 6.75 -0.40 7.86
CA ILE A 210 6.07 -0.18 9.14
C ILE A 210 6.53 1.13 9.78
N THR A 211 7.83 1.43 9.83
CA THR A 211 8.38 2.68 10.38
C THR A 211 8.00 3.87 9.51
N ILE A 212 7.99 3.81 8.19
CA ILE A 212 7.50 4.89 7.31
C ILE A 212 6.00 5.12 7.55
N ILE A 213 5.22 4.05 7.72
CA ILE A 213 3.80 4.11 8.08
C ILE A 213 3.64 4.75 9.47
N TYR A 214 4.39 4.31 10.48
CA TYR A 214 4.37 4.83 11.85
C TYR A 214 4.89 6.28 11.95
N THR A 215 5.91 6.65 11.17
CA THR A 215 6.49 8.00 11.16
C THR A 215 5.53 8.97 10.49
N ARG A 216 4.87 8.56 9.38
CA ARG A 216 3.80 9.36 8.76
C ARG A 216 2.57 9.48 9.67
N ILE A 217 2.17 8.42 10.37
CA ILE A 217 1.08 8.46 11.36
C ILE A 217 1.44 9.41 12.53
N ASN A 218 2.66 9.36 13.06
CA ASN A 218 3.10 10.24 14.15
C ASN A 218 3.24 11.72 13.72
N VAL A 219 3.66 11.99 12.49
CA VAL A 219 3.68 13.35 11.93
C VAL A 219 2.26 13.90 11.76
N LEU A 220 1.30 13.08 11.30
CA LEU A 220 -0.13 13.43 11.24
C LEU A 220 -0.76 13.64 12.63
N HIS A 221 -0.38 12.84 13.63
CA HIS A 221 -0.87 13.02 15.00
C HIS A 221 -0.33 14.30 15.65
N ARG A 222 0.94 14.65 15.40
CA ARG A 222 1.56 15.90 15.89
C ARG A 222 1.01 17.15 15.19
N THR A 223 0.68 17.08 13.90
CA THR A 223 0.04 18.21 13.19
C THR A 223 -1.42 18.40 13.58
N MET A 224 -2.18 17.32 13.83
CA MET A 224 -3.55 17.43 14.37
C MET A 224 -3.57 17.92 15.82
N ALA A 225 -2.60 17.53 16.66
CA ALA A 225 -2.45 18.06 18.02
C ALA A 225 -2.06 19.56 18.06
N ARG A 226 -1.31 20.05 17.07
CA ARG A 226 -1.05 21.49 16.89
C ARG A 226 -2.26 22.25 16.34
N ALA A 227 -3.01 21.65 15.40
CA ALA A 227 -4.21 22.26 14.84
C ALA A 227 -5.33 22.41 15.90
N THR A 228 -5.51 21.41 16.76
CA THR A 228 -6.50 21.45 17.87
C THR A 228 -6.09 22.42 18.98
N LYS A 229 -4.79 22.54 19.32
CA LYS A 229 -4.30 23.58 20.25
C LYS A 229 -4.48 24.99 19.69
N ASN A 230 -4.26 25.21 18.39
CA ASN A 230 -4.50 26.50 17.74
C ASN A 230 -6.00 26.82 17.64
N HIS A 231 -6.87 25.84 17.39
CA HIS A 231 -8.32 26.05 17.35
C HIS A 231 -8.88 26.41 18.74
N TYR A 232 -8.40 25.77 19.81
CA TYR A 232 -8.75 26.13 21.19
C TYR A 232 -8.20 27.51 21.60
N ALA A 233 -7.00 27.90 21.16
CA ALA A 233 -6.43 29.23 21.43
C ALA A 233 -7.21 30.36 20.72
N ILE A 234 -7.67 30.12 19.50
CA ILE A 234 -8.49 31.07 18.73
C ILE A 234 -9.89 31.23 19.36
N HIS A 235 -10.50 30.14 19.83
CA HIS A 235 -11.80 30.19 20.52
C HIS A 235 -11.73 30.87 21.90
N ARG A 236 -10.61 30.72 22.64
CA ARG A 236 -10.40 31.42 23.93
C ARG A 236 -10.20 32.93 23.73
N ARG A 237 -9.44 33.35 22.71
CA ARG A 237 -9.27 34.79 22.37
C ARG A 237 -10.59 35.45 21.92
N ARG A 238 -11.44 34.74 21.17
CA ARG A 238 -12.77 35.25 20.77
C ARG A 238 -13.75 35.37 21.94
N LYS A 239 -13.75 34.44 22.91
CA LYS A 239 -14.58 34.55 24.12
C LYS A 239 -14.12 35.68 25.06
N CYS A 240 -12.81 35.96 25.16
CA CYS A 240 -12.30 37.10 25.94
C CYS A 240 -12.62 38.47 25.31
N ASN A 241 -12.67 38.58 23.98
CA ASN A 241 -13.07 39.84 23.33
C ASN A 241 -14.58 40.11 23.41
N ILE A 242 -15.42 39.07 23.42
CA ILE A 242 -16.87 39.22 23.59
C ILE A 242 -17.22 39.65 25.03
N PHE A 243 -16.44 39.23 26.03
CA PHE A 243 -16.65 39.67 27.42
C PHE A 243 -16.19 41.10 27.70
N ARG A 244 -15.24 41.63 26.92
CA ARG A 244 -14.70 43.01 27.10
C ARG A 244 -15.56 44.08 26.44
N LEU A 245 -16.40 43.72 25.48
CA LEU A 245 -17.32 44.62 24.78
C LEU A 245 -18.70 44.72 25.44
N ARG A 246 -18.92 44.04 26.57
CA ARG A 246 -20.22 44.03 27.28
C ARG A 246 -20.22 44.74 28.64
N THR A 247 -19.09 45.31 29.04
CA THR A 247 -18.93 46.03 30.32
C THR A 247 -18.61 47.51 30.13
N SER A 248 -18.93 48.09 28.96
CA SER A 248 -18.68 49.50 28.64
C SER A 248 -19.96 50.32 28.41
N ASP A 249 -21.13 49.74 28.66
CA ASP A 249 -22.44 50.39 28.48
C ASP A 249 -23.30 50.34 29.76
N TYR A 250 -22.68 50.62 30.91
CA TYR A 250 -23.36 51.06 32.14
C TYR A 250 -22.48 52.02 32.91
#